data_AF-A0A7S1EP30-F1
#
_entry.id   AF-A0A7S1EP30-F1
#
_cell.length_a   1.000
_cell.length_b   1.000
_cell.length_c   1.000
_cell.angle_alpha   90.00
_cell.angle_beta   90.00
_cell.angle_gamma   90.00
#
_symmetry.space_group_name_H-M   'P 1'
#
loop_
_entity.id
_entity.type
_entity.pdbx_description
1 polymer ?
#
loop_
_entity_poly.entity_id
_entity_poly.type
_entity_poly.pdbx_seq_one_letter_code
_entity_poly.pdbx_strand_id
1 'polypeptide(L)'
;TNFTAYAAAVSRLKALRARKAKTMPEKPLVLYTYEISPFSKLVREVLTELCIPHIVRYTPRGSSKRDSLYARVGHFQVPYLEDDNTGARMFESKDIVAYIEKTYGSD
;
A
#
# COMPACT_ATOMS: atom_id res chain seq x y z
N THR A 1 15.11 0.77 28.43
CA THR A 1 14.33 1.35 27.30
C THR A 1 14.38 2.86 27.44
N ASN A 2 15.01 3.60 26.52
CA ASN A 2 15.24 5.04 26.69
C ASN A 2 14.01 5.87 26.29
N PHE A 3 13.87 7.07 26.86
CA PHE A 3 12.72 7.97 26.64
C PHE A 3 12.46 8.26 25.15
N THR A 4 13.52 8.33 24.35
CA THR A 4 13.45 8.45 22.87
C THR A 4 12.78 7.25 22.21
N ALA A 5 13.06 6.03 22.67
CA ALA A 5 12.39 4.82 22.18
C ALA A 5 10.90 4.80 22.59
N TYR A 6 10.58 5.32 23.77
CA TYR A 6 9.19 5.45 24.24
C TYR A 6 8.42 6.49 23.44
N ALA A 7 8.98 7.69 23.24
CA ALA A 7 8.38 8.74 22.42
C ALA A 7 8.16 8.26 20.96
N ALA A 8 9.12 7.53 20.40
CA ALA A 8 8.99 6.93 19.07
C ALA A 8 7.96 5.78 19.01
N ALA A 9 7.71 5.08 20.11
CA ALA A 9 6.64 4.08 20.20
C ALA A 9 5.27 4.73 20.33
N VAL A 10 5.17 5.79 21.15
CA VAL A 10 3.93 6.57 21.33
C VAL A 10 3.54 7.30 20.05
N SER A 11 4.49 7.87 19.30
CA SER A 11 4.18 8.48 17.99
C SER A 11 3.72 7.46 16.94
N ARG A 12 4.00 6.16 17.14
CA ARG A 12 3.52 5.06 16.29
C ARG A 12 2.15 4.52 16.70
N LEU A 13 1.63 4.89 17.88
CA LEU A 13 0.23 4.69 18.23
C LEU A 13 -0.64 5.66 17.42
N LYS A 14 -0.71 5.47 16.10
CA LYS A 14 -1.91 5.88 15.37
C LYS A 14 -3.03 5.05 16.00
N ALA A 15 -4.02 5.70 16.61
CA ALA A 15 -5.25 5.03 17.01
C ALA A 15 -5.71 4.16 15.83
N LEU A 16 -6.00 2.88 16.06
CA LEU A 16 -6.54 1.98 15.03
C LEU A 16 -7.80 2.63 14.46
N ARG A 17 -7.67 3.24 13.28
CA ARG A 17 -8.75 3.89 12.57
C ARG A 17 -9.21 2.90 11.51
N ALA A 18 -10.48 2.53 11.59
CA ALA A 18 -11.20 1.94 10.49
C ALA A 18 -12.15 3.02 9.96
N ARG A 19 -12.00 3.37 8.69
CA ARG A 19 -12.83 4.34 7.99
C ARG A 19 -13.57 3.60 6.87
N LYS A 20 -14.83 3.97 6.64
CA LYS A 20 -15.59 3.38 5.53
C LYS A 20 -15.14 4.03 4.23
N ALA A 21 -14.70 3.27 3.24
CA ALA A 21 -14.47 3.82 1.91
C ALA A 21 -15.74 4.49 1.36
N LYS A 22 -15.59 5.63 0.67
CA LYS A 22 -16.69 6.33 -0.02
C LYS A 22 -17.28 5.47 -1.12
N THR A 23 -16.40 4.85 -1.92
CA THR A 23 -16.75 3.97 -3.02
C THR A 23 -16.00 2.66 -2.83
N MET A 24 -16.70 1.52 -2.91
CA MET A 24 -16.06 0.21 -2.91
C MET A 24 -15.71 -0.19 -4.34
N PRO A 25 -14.47 -0.61 -4.63
CA PRO A 25 -14.11 -1.06 -5.97
C PRO A 25 -14.77 -2.39 -6.30
N GLU A 26 -15.25 -2.55 -7.54
CA GLU A 26 -15.85 -3.80 -8.02
C GLU A 26 -14.81 -4.92 -8.14
N LYS A 27 -13.59 -4.57 -8.56
CA LYS A 27 -12.44 -5.48 -8.66
C LYS A 27 -11.41 -5.17 -7.58
N PRO A 28 -10.80 -6.17 -6.95
CA PRO A 28 -9.78 -5.93 -5.94
C PRO A 28 -8.54 -5.28 -6.57
N LEU A 29 -7.98 -4.27 -5.90
CA LEU A 29 -6.73 -3.64 -6.32
C LEU A 29 -5.57 -4.64 -6.16
N VAL A 30 -4.51 -4.53 -6.96
CA VAL A 30 -3.33 -5.39 -6.82
C VAL A 30 -2.16 -4.57 -6.30
N LEU A 31 -1.60 -4.97 -5.16
CA LEU A 31 -0.45 -4.33 -4.54
C LEU A 31 0.78 -5.26 -4.60
N TYR A 32 1.82 -4.83 -5.31
CA TYR A 32 3.14 -5.45 -5.25
C TYR A 32 3.93 -4.83 -4.09
N THR A 33 4.39 -5.68 -3.18
CA THR A 33 4.95 -5.23 -1.90
C THR A 33 6.13 -6.08 -1.44
N TYR A 34 6.93 -5.52 -0.55
CA TYR A 34 7.89 -6.26 0.25
C TYR A 34 7.63 -5.97 1.74
N GLU A 35 7.51 -7.02 2.57
CA GLU A 35 7.00 -6.89 3.95
C GLU A 35 7.82 -5.92 4.79
N ILE A 36 9.14 -5.96 4.64
CA ILE A 36 10.12 -5.18 5.40
C ILE A 36 10.15 -3.70 4.93
N SER A 37 9.55 -3.37 3.78
CA SER A 37 9.59 -2.01 3.24
C SER A 37 8.71 -1.05 4.04
N PRO A 38 9.27 0.03 4.64
CA PRO A 38 8.49 1.03 5.36
C PRO A 38 7.52 1.78 4.42
N PHE A 39 7.87 1.94 3.15
CA PHE A 39 7.01 2.59 2.15
C PHE A 39 5.79 1.73 1.81
N SER A 40 5.98 0.42 1.71
CA SER A 40 4.88 -0.50 1.48
C SER A 40 3.96 -0.62 2.68
N LYS A 41 4.48 -0.45 3.90
CA LYS A 41 3.66 -0.40 5.12
C LYS A 41 2.63 0.74 5.06
N LEU A 42 3.03 1.94 4.59
CA LEU A 42 2.12 3.09 4.48
C LEU A 42 0.91 2.78 3.59
N VAL A 43 1.15 2.15 2.43
CA VAL A 43 0.07 1.79 1.49
C VAL A 43 -0.83 0.70 2.09
N ARG A 44 -0.25 -0.33 2.74
CA ARG A 44 -1.03 -1.39 3.40
C ARG A 44 -1.91 -0.84 4.53
N GLU A 45 -1.40 0.10 5.32
CA GLU A 45 -2.16 0.76 6.38
C GLU A 45 -3.39 1.46 5.80
N VAL A 46 -3.25 2.24 4.73
CA VAL A 46 -4.36 2.99 4.11
C VAL A 46 -5.40 2.05 3.49
N LEU A 47 -4.97 1.03 2.75
CA LEU A 47 -5.88 0.02 2.19
C LEU A 47 -6.67 -0.72 3.28
N THR A 48 -6.01 -1.04 4.39
CA THR A 48 -6.63 -1.73 5.54
C THR A 48 -7.57 -0.80 6.30
N GLU A 49 -7.15 0.44 6.56
CA GLU A 49 -7.96 1.46 7.23
C GLU A 49 -9.25 1.74 6.47
N LEU A 50 -9.20 1.83 5.14
CA LEU A 50 -10.37 2.05 4.29
C LEU A 50 -11.17 0.77 3.98
N CYS A 51 -10.74 -0.39 4.49
CA CYS A 51 -11.33 -1.70 4.21
C CYS A 51 -11.44 -2.02 2.70
N ILE A 52 -10.48 -1.56 1.89
CA ILE A 52 -10.49 -1.76 0.44
C ILE A 52 -10.01 -3.18 0.11
N PRO A 53 -10.78 -3.98 -0.65
CA PRO A 53 -10.35 -5.31 -1.06
C PRO A 53 -9.15 -5.21 -1.99
N HIS A 54 -8.08 -5.91 -1.65
CA HIS A 54 -6.85 -5.90 -2.43
C HIS A 54 -6.11 -7.24 -2.39
N ILE A 55 -5.45 -7.57 -3.50
CA ILE A 55 -4.59 -8.73 -3.66
C ILE A 55 -3.15 -8.29 -3.42
N VAL A 56 -2.50 -8.92 -2.45
CA VAL A 56 -1.10 -8.65 -2.14
C VAL A 56 -0.18 -9.62 -2.89
N ARG A 57 0.72 -9.08 -3.70
CA ARG A 57 1.78 -9.81 -4.40
C ARG A 57 3.12 -9.52 -3.73
N TYR A 58 3.55 -10.41 -2.84
CA TYR A 58 4.86 -10.30 -2.20
C TYR A 58 5.99 -10.53 -3.20
N THR A 59 6.93 -9.59 -3.27
CA THR A 59 8.09 -9.60 -4.17
C THR A 59 9.41 -9.47 -3.37
N PRO A 60 9.72 -10.40 -2.46
CA PRO A 60 11.04 -10.42 -1.81
C PRO A 60 12.16 -10.65 -2.83
N ARG A 61 13.41 -10.44 -2.40
CA ARG A 61 14.58 -10.76 -3.25
C ARG A 61 14.53 -12.24 -3.66
N GLY A 62 14.78 -12.52 -4.95
CA GLY A 62 14.74 -13.87 -5.52
C GLY A 62 13.35 -14.44 -5.80
N SER A 63 12.27 -13.66 -5.63
CA SER A 63 10.92 -14.12 -5.97
C SER A 63 10.65 -14.07 -7.47
N SER A 64 10.05 -15.11 -8.04
CA SER A 64 9.56 -15.08 -9.43
C SER A 64 8.53 -13.96 -9.70
N LYS A 65 7.80 -13.51 -8.68
CA LYS A 65 6.87 -12.36 -8.78
C LYS A 65 7.61 -11.05 -8.95
N ARG A 66 8.81 -10.92 -8.37
CA ARG A 66 9.71 -9.77 -8.59
C ARG A 66 10.15 -9.73 -10.04
N ASP A 67 10.55 -10.87 -10.58
CA ASP A 67 10.99 -10.99 -11.98
C ASP A 67 9.83 -10.69 -12.94
N SER A 68 8.63 -11.18 -12.62
CA SER A 68 7.40 -10.90 -13.36
C SER A 68 7.02 -9.41 -13.33
N LEU A 69 7.29 -8.70 -12.22
CA LEU A 69 7.08 -7.26 -12.15
C LEU A 69 8.12 -6.52 -12.99
N TYR A 70 9.39 -6.90 -12.88
CA TYR A 70 10.48 -6.31 -13.66
C TYR A 70 10.26 -6.49 -15.18
N ALA A 71 9.85 -7.68 -15.62
CA ALA A 71 9.57 -7.95 -17.02
C ALA A 71 8.41 -7.09 -17.57
N ARG A 72 7.41 -6.77 -16.74
CA ARG A 72 6.25 -5.96 -17.14
C ARG A 72 6.51 -4.47 -17.12
N VAL A 73 7.28 -3.97 -16.15
CA VAL A 73 7.42 -2.52 -15.88
C VAL A 73 8.83 -1.99 -16.22
N GLY A 74 9.76 -2.87 -16.58
CA GLY A 74 11.12 -2.54 -17.00
C GLY A 74 12.09 -2.21 -15.86
N HIS A 75 11.60 -2.04 -14.64
CA HIS A 75 12.42 -1.87 -13.44
C HIS A 75 11.69 -2.42 -12.21
N PHE A 76 12.42 -2.54 -11.10
CA PHE A 76 11.85 -3.01 -9.84
C PHE A 76 11.90 -1.93 -8.77
N GLN A 77 10.72 -1.54 -8.31
CA GLN A 77 10.50 -0.70 -7.14
C GLN A 77 9.24 -1.19 -6.43
N VAL A 78 9.18 -1.02 -5.11
CA VAL A 78 7.98 -1.29 -4.31
C VAL A 78 7.74 -0.13 -3.33
N PRO A 79 6.48 0.19 -3.00
CA PRO A 79 5.24 -0.42 -3.51
C PRO A 79 4.93 -0.06 -4.97
N TYR A 80 4.17 -0.93 -5.64
CA TYR A 80 3.57 -0.68 -6.95
C TYR A 80 2.10 -1.12 -6.92
N LEU A 81 1.21 -0.24 -7.34
CA LEU A 81 -0.24 -0.44 -7.33
C LEU A 81 -0.77 -0.61 -8.75
N GLU A 82 -1.64 -1.59 -8.96
CA GLU A 82 -2.48 -1.73 -10.15
C GLU A 82 -3.95 -1.67 -9.73
N ASP A 83 -4.73 -0.82 -10.40
CA ASP A 83 -6.17 -0.68 -10.19
C ASP A 83 -6.90 -0.82 -11.53
N ASP A 84 -7.50 -2.00 -11.76
CA ASP A 84 -8.23 -2.29 -12.99
C ASP A 84 -9.61 -1.60 -13.05
N ASN A 85 -10.09 -0.99 -11.96
CA ASN A 85 -11.34 -0.23 -11.96
C ASN A 85 -11.18 1.12 -12.65
N THR A 86 -9.99 1.74 -12.53
CA THR A 86 -9.67 3.07 -13.10
C THR A 86 -8.61 3.02 -14.20
N GLY A 87 -7.92 1.88 -14.34
CA GLY A 87 -6.76 1.72 -15.20
C GLY A 87 -5.46 2.26 -14.60
N ALA A 88 -5.48 2.74 -13.35
CA ALA A 88 -4.33 3.34 -12.70
C ALA A 88 -3.23 2.32 -12.40
N ARG A 89 -1.99 2.69 -12.71
CA ARG A 89 -0.77 1.90 -12.47
C ARG A 89 0.33 2.83 -12.06
N MET A 90 0.86 2.71 -10.84
CA MET A 90 1.80 3.70 -10.31
C MET A 90 2.74 3.16 -9.24
N PHE A 91 3.90 3.81 -9.15
CA PHE A 91 4.86 3.69 -8.05
C PHE A 91 4.65 4.84 -7.04
N GLU A 92 5.66 5.05 -6.19
CA GLU A 92 5.73 6.09 -5.17
C GLU A 92 4.65 5.98 -4.09
N SER A 93 5.04 5.57 -2.89
CA SER A 93 4.09 5.29 -1.80
C SER A 93 3.21 6.49 -1.44
N LYS A 94 3.73 7.72 -1.57
CA LYS A 94 2.97 8.93 -1.28
C LYS A 94 1.87 9.16 -2.32
N ASP A 95 2.20 8.97 -3.59
CA ASP A 95 1.28 9.16 -4.70
C ASP A 95 0.19 8.08 -4.67
N ILE A 96 0.57 6.84 -4.37
CA ILE A 96 -0.37 5.74 -4.16
C ILE A 96 -1.36 6.06 -3.03
N VAL A 97 -0.87 6.54 -1.88
CA VAL A 97 -1.74 6.90 -0.75
C VAL A 97 -2.67 8.05 -1.14
N ALA A 98 -2.15 9.10 -1.76
CA ALA A 98 -2.95 10.23 -2.22
C ALA A 98 -4.02 9.80 -3.23
N TYR A 99 -3.67 8.89 -4.14
CA TYR A 99 -4.59 8.30 -5.10
C TYR A 99 -5.72 7.52 -4.41
N ILE A 100 -5.39 6.64 -3.47
CA ILE A 100 -6.37 5.82 -2.76
C ILE A 100 -7.32 6.70 -1.96
N GLU A 101 -6.80 7.67 -1.19
CA GLU A 101 -7.63 8.61 -0.41
C GLU A 101 -8.53 9.45 -1.32
N LYS A 102 -8.00 9.96 -2.44
CA LYS A 102 -8.79 10.73 -3.40
C LYS A 102 -9.90 9.91 -4.07
N THR A 103 -9.61 8.66 -4.41
CA THR A 103 -10.50 7.82 -5.23
C THR A 103 -11.53 7.08 -4.38
N TYR A 104 -11.12 6.60 -3.21
CA TYR A 104 -11.89 5.70 -2.36
C TYR A 104 -12.06 6.19 -0.92
N GLY A 105 -11.32 7.21 -0.49
CA GLY A 105 -11.43 7.78 0.85
C GLY A 105 -12.79 8.43 1.09
N SER A 106 -13.28 8.33 2.33
CA SER A 106 -14.37 9.15 2.85
C SER A 106 -13.83 10.45 3.46
N ASP A 107 -14.66 11.49 3.45
CA ASP A 107 -14.39 12.76 4.16
C ASP A 107 -14.11 12.54 5.67
#